data_AF-I1BVK3-F1
#
_entry.id   AF-I1BVK3-F1
#
_cell.length_a   1.000
_cell.length_b   1.000
_cell.length_c   1.000
_cell.angle_alpha   90.00
_cell.angle_beta   90.00
_cell.angle_gamma   90.00
#
_symmetry.space_group_name_H-M   'P 1'
#
loop_
_entity.id
_entity.type
_entity.pdbx_description
1 polymer ?
#
loop_
_entity_poly.entity_id
_entity_poly.type
_entity_poly.pdbx_seq_one_letter_code
_entity_poly.pdbx_strand_id
1 'polypeptide(L)'
;MAYRKKSLMIHPDKAQHERAQDAFDILKKAESELSDESRLKLLLTVIEEARVEVLRENGHKVKTEVIVKPPTMTTDEEGNMKLSASLDSLLVVDEKEYPYLQTEKGKLQVKEKIKQILFEMELRKRRQLKKEMEAEGAEKRKAEEAAQDRKRKAEDQKKWEESRDTRVNSWRDFQKKGGKKVKKLRKSGM
;
A
#
# COMPACT_ATOMS: atom_id res chain seq x y z
N MET A 1 -2.90 20.98 26.53
CA MET A 1 -1.69 21.85 26.58
C MET A 1 -0.59 21.29 27.49
N ALA A 2 -0.09 20.05 27.24
CA ALA A 2 0.99 19.46 28.03
C ALA A 2 2.39 19.70 27.43
N TYR A 3 2.46 19.89 26.10
CA TYR A 3 3.70 20.06 25.35
C TYR A 3 4.54 21.23 25.85
N ARG A 4 4.00 22.45 25.86
CA ARG A 4 4.71 23.66 26.30
C ARG A 4 5.32 23.53 27.69
N LYS A 5 4.61 22.92 28.64
CA LYS A 5 5.11 22.71 30.01
C LYS A 5 6.28 21.73 30.02
N LYS A 6 6.13 20.59 29.33
CA LYS A 6 7.15 19.54 29.29
C LYS A 6 8.39 19.97 28.48
N SER A 7 8.21 20.66 27.36
CA SER A 7 9.29 21.08 26.47
C SER A 7 10.22 22.09 27.14
N LEU A 8 9.69 22.96 28.01
CA LEU A 8 10.50 23.87 28.83
C LEU A 8 11.38 23.13 29.85
N MET A 9 10.90 22.01 30.40
CA MET A 9 11.66 21.22 31.38
C MET A 9 12.82 20.44 30.74
N ILE A 10 12.66 20.03 29.48
CA ILE A 10 13.64 19.22 28.75
C ILE A 10 14.34 20.00 27.63
N HIS A 11 14.26 21.33 27.66
CA HIS A 11 14.86 22.16 26.63
C HIS A 11 16.38 21.92 26.59
N PRO A 12 17.00 21.65 25.43
CA PRO A 12 18.41 21.25 25.33
C PRO A 12 19.38 22.29 25.89
N ASP A 13 19.02 23.58 25.82
CA ASP A 13 19.81 24.68 26.39
C ASP A 13 19.70 24.82 27.92
N LYS A 14 18.62 24.30 28.52
CA LYS A 14 18.34 24.46 29.97
C LYS A 14 18.57 23.18 30.77
N ALA A 15 18.44 22.02 30.13
CA ALA A 15 18.61 20.72 30.74
C ALA A 15 20.06 20.25 30.59
N GLN A 16 20.73 19.93 31.70
CA GLN A 16 22.13 19.48 31.73
C GLN A 16 22.33 18.02 31.30
N HIS A 17 21.29 17.34 30.80
CA HIS A 17 21.34 15.93 30.47
C HIS A 17 21.69 15.74 28.99
N GLU A 18 22.62 14.85 28.66
CA GLU A 18 23.10 14.62 27.29
C GLU A 18 21.95 14.28 26.32
N ARG A 19 20.94 13.54 26.81
CA ARG A 19 19.76 13.14 26.03
C ARG A 19 18.64 14.20 25.99
N ALA A 20 18.89 15.43 26.45
CA ALA A 20 17.87 16.48 26.45
C ALA A 20 17.36 16.79 25.04
N GLN A 21 18.26 16.85 24.06
CA GLN A 21 17.92 17.05 22.66
C GLN A 21 17.00 15.93 22.13
N ASP A 22 17.41 14.67 22.29
CA ASP A 22 16.60 13.51 21.89
C ASP A 22 15.21 13.53 22.53
N ALA A 23 15.13 13.81 23.83
CA ALA A 23 13.88 13.85 24.56
C ALA A 23 12.96 14.97 24.04
N PHE A 24 13.52 16.14 23.72
CA PHE A 24 12.81 17.26 23.13
C PHE A 24 12.24 16.90 21.76
N ASP A 25 13.04 16.24 20.91
CA ASP A 25 12.63 15.85 19.57
C ASP A 25 11.51 14.79 19.60
N ILE A 26 11.61 13.80 20.49
CA ILE A 26 10.54 12.81 20.72
C ILE A 26 9.26 13.50 21.18
N LEU A 27 9.36 14.44 22.12
CA LEU A 27 8.20 15.18 22.63
C LEU A 27 7.54 16.02 21.53
N LYS A 28 8.34 16.67 20.68
CA LYS A 28 7.86 17.46 19.54
C LYS A 28 7.15 16.57 18.51
N LYS A 29 7.75 15.42 18.18
CA LYS A 29 7.12 14.44 17.28
C LYS A 29 5.78 13.96 17.84
N ALA A 30 5.72 13.61 19.12
CA ALA A 30 4.49 13.18 19.77
C ALA A 30 3.39 14.25 19.73
N GLU A 31 3.74 15.52 19.93
CA GLU A 31 2.77 16.61 19.82
C GLU A 31 2.25 16.81 18.40
N SER A 32 3.12 16.70 17.39
CA SER A 32 2.70 16.77 15.99
C SER A 32 1.77 15.62 15.60
N GLU A 33 2.04 14.40 16.06
CA GLU A 33 1.17 13.24 15.79
C GLU A 33 -0.17 13.30 16.54
N LEU A 34 -0.21 13.93 17.72
CA LEU A 34 -1.46 14.12 18.47
C LEU A 34 -2.28 15.31 17.96
N SER A 35 -1.66 16.25 17.26
CA SER A 35 -2.35 17.39 16.64
C SER A 35 -3.05 17.01 15.33
N ASP A 36 -2.61 15.94 14.67
CA ASP A 36 -3.32 15.35 13.53
C ASP A 36 -4.51 14.52 14.01
N GLU A 37 -5.73 14.99 13.70
CA GLU A 37 -6.98 14.34 14.08
C GLU A 37 -7.11 12.91 13.54
N SER A 38 -6.61 12.65 12.32
CA SER A 38 -6.69 11.33 11.70
C SER A 38 -5.78 10.34 12.41
N ARG A 39 -4.56 10.79 12.72
CA ARG A 39 -3.58 10.01 13.48
C ARG A 39 -4.05 9.77 14.91
N LEU A 40 -4.55 10.80 15.57
CA LEU A 40 -5.09 10.71 16.93
C LEU A 40 -6.22 9.68 17.01
N LYS A 41 -7.16 9.75 16.05
CA LYS A 41 -8.27 8.81 15.95
C LYS A 41 -7.79 7.37 15.76
N LEU A 42 -6.81 7.14 14.88
CA LEU A 42 -6.20 5.82 14.71
C LEU A 42 -5.61 5.29 16.04
N LEU A 43 -4.84 6.12 16.74
CA LEU A 43 -4.22 5.73 18.02
C LEU A 43 -5.26 5.40 19.09
N LEU A 44 -6.35 6.17 19.17
CA LEU A 44 -7.46 5.90 20.08
C LEU A 44 -8.14 4.58 19.75
N THR A 45 -8.40 4.30 18.47
CA THR A 45 -8.96 3.00 18.04
C THR A 45 -8.06 1.84 18.45
N VAL A 46 -6.73 1.97 18.27
CA VAL A 46 -5.77 0.92 18.69
C VAL A 46 -5.77 0.72 20.20
N ILE A 47 -5.92 1.78 20.99
CA ILE A 47 -6.01 1.68 22.46
C ILE A 47 -7.27 0.90 22.86
N GLU A 48 -8.41 1.21 22.26
CA GLU A 48 -9.67 0.52 22.55
C GLU A 48 -9.64 -0.94 22.08
N GLU A 49 -9.09 -1.22 20.90
CA GLU A 49 -8.88 -2.59 20.41
C GLU A 49 -8.00 -3.38 21.39
N ALA A 50 -6.88 -2.81 21.83
CA ALA A 50 -6.00 -3.45 22.81
C ALA A 50 -6.71 -3.73 24.15
N ARG A 51 -7.57 -2.82 24.61
CA ARG A 51 -8.39 -3.02 25.83
C ARG A 51 -9.35 -4.20 25.66
N VAL A 52 -10.07 -4.25 24.54
CA VAL A 52 -10.99 -5.36 24.22
C VAL A 52 -10.24 -6.69 24.17
N GLU A 53 -9.09 -6.73 23.51
CA GLU A 53 -8.31 -7.96 23.39
C GLU A 53 -7.80 -8.47 24.73
N VAL A 54 -7.28 -7.56 25.58
CA VAL A 54 -6.85 -7.94 26.94
C VAL A 54 -8.02 -8.47 27.76
N LEU A 55 -9.19 -7.85 27.67
CA LEU A 55 -10.38 -8.36 28.37
C LEU A 55 -10.78 -9.75 27.88
N ARG A 56 -10.76 -9.97 26.57
CA ARG A 56 -11.07 -11.27 25.95
C ARG A 56 -10.07 -12.36 26.34
N GLU A 57 -8.77 -12.04 26.34
CA GLU A 57 -7.71 -12.97 26.78
C GLU A 57 -7.84 -13.36 28.25
N ASN A 58 -8.34 -12.45 29.09
CA ASN A 58 -8.60 -12.71 30.51
C ASN A 58 -10.02 -13.25 30.79
N GLY A 59 -10.76 -13.67 29.75
CA GLY A 59 -12.04 -14.37 29.88
C GLY A 59 -13.26 -13.46 30.19
N HIS A 60 -13.12 -12.14 30.09
CA HIS A 60 -14.24 -11.23 30.25
C HIS A 60 -15.12 -11.21 29.00
N LYS A 61 -16.45 -11.24 29.19
CA LYS A 61 -17.42 -11.03 28.10
C LYS A 61 -17.49 -9.54 27.80
N VAL A 62 -16.79 -9.11 26.76
CA VAL A 62 -16.77 -7.70 26.35
C VAL A 62 -18.07 -7.38 25.64
N LYS A 63 -18.85 -6.46 26.20
CA LYS A 63 -19.93 -5.79 25.48
C LYS A 63 -19.31 -4.62 24.72
N THR A 64 -19.13 -4.78 23.42
CA THR A 64 -18.72 -3.68 22.55
C THR A 64 -19.96 -2.96 22.06
N GLU A 65 -20.14 -1.71 22.47
CA GLU A 65 -21.13 -0.83 21.88
C GLU A 65 -20.55 -0.20 20.61
N VAL A 66 -21.25 -0.38 19.49
CA VAL A 66 -20.90 0.26 18.22
C VAL A 66 -21.59 1.61 18.19
N ILE A 67 -20.84 2.68 18.44
CA ILE A 67 -21.36 4.03 18.29
C ILE A 67 -21.27 4.41 16.82
N VAL A 68 -22.40 4.42 16.13
CA VAL A 68 -22.48 4.96 14.76
C VAL A 68 -22.67 6.47 14.86
N LYS A 69 -21.66 7.24 14.46
CA LYS A 69 -21.81 8.70 14.35
C LYS A 69 -22.65 9.02 13.12
N PRO A 70 -23.70 9.86 13.23
CA PRO A 70 -24.50 10.25 12.08
C PRO A 70 -23.64 11.05 11.08
N PRO A 71 -23.90 10.92 9.77
CA PRO A 71 -23.17 11.66 8.75
C PRO A 71 -23.33 13.16 9.01
N THR A 72 -22.20 13.84 9.23
CA THR A 72 -22.18 15.27 9.52
C THR A 72 -22.00 16.02 8.22
N MET A 73 -22.83 17.04 7.99
CA MET A 73 -22.73 17.91 6.82
C MET A 73 -21.66 18.96 7.12
N THR A 74 -20.55 18.93 6.38
CA THR A 74 -19.51 19.95 6.47
C THR A 74 -19.45 20.69 5.14
N THR A 75 -19.50 22.01 5.17
CA THR A 75 -19.20 22.86 4.01
C THR A 75 -17.70 23.08 3.95
N ASP A 76 -17.09 22.88 2.78
CA ASP A 76 -15.71 23.30 2.55
C ASP A 76 -15.61 24.83 2.41
N GLU A 77 -14.38 25.35 2.35
CA GLU A 77 -14.10 26.80 2.22
C GLU A 77 -14.64 27.40 0.90
N GLU A 78 -15.04 26.55 -0.05
CA GLU A 78 -15.60 26.91 -1.36
C GLU A 78 -17.13 26.89 -1.38
N GLY A 79 -17.77 26.59 -0.23
CA GLY A 79 -19.22 26.54 -0.09
C GLY A 79 -19.86 25.27 -0.66
N ASN A 80 -19.07 24.29 -1.09
CA ASN A 80 -19.58 22.99 -1.52
C ASN A 80 -19.89 22.12 -0.29
N MET A 81 -21.01 21.43 -0.38
CA MET A 81 -21.51 20.55 0.67
C MET A 81 -20.81 19.19 0.58
N LYS A 82 -19.97 18.87 1.55
CA LYS A 82 -19.26 17.60 1.67
C LYS A 82 -19.95 16.74 2.73
N LEU A 83 -20.50 15.59 2.32
CA LEU A 83 -20.87 14.55 3.27
C LEU A 83 -19.59 13.89 3.80
N SER A 84 -19.17 14.22 5.02
CA SER A 84 -18.21 13.37 5.73
C SER A 84 -18.97 12.23 6.39
N ALA A 85 -19.26 11.18 5.61
CA ALA A 85 -19.74 9.92 6.16
C ALA A 85 -18.56 9.19 6.80
N SER A 86 -18.18 9.62 8.01
CA SER A 86 -17.22 8.88 8.81
C SER A 86 -17.98 7.73 9.46
N LEU A 87 -18.02 6.57 8.78
CA LEU A 87 -18.59 5.32 9.30
C LEU A 87 -17.67 4.74 10.39
N ASP A 88 -17.30 5.58 11.36
CA ASP A 88 -16.45 5.20 12.46
C ASP A 88 -17.30 4.48 13.48
N SER A 89 -17.44 3.18 13.28
CA SER A 89 -17.79 2.28 14.37
C SER A 89 -16.66 2.32 15.39
N LEU A 90 -16.69 3.31 16.29
CA LEU A 90 -15.75 3.40 17.39
C LEU A 90 -16.18 2.42 18.46
N LEU A 91 -15.36 1.41 18.70
CA LEU A 91 -15.51 0.52 19.84
C LEU A 91 -15.15 1.32 21.08
N VAL A 92 -16.07 1.43 22.03
CA VAL A 92 -15.83 2.11 23.30
C VAL A 92 -16.01 1.08 24.41
N VAL A 93 -14.96 0.86 25.20
CA VAL A 93 -15.03 0.07 26.43
C VAL A 93 -15.06 1.03 27.61
N ASP A 94 -16.15 1.01 28.40
CA ASP A 94 -16.17 1.77 29.65
C ASP A 94 -15.24 1.12 30.68
N GLU A 95 -14.17 1.83 31.01
CA GLU A 95 -13.16 1.38 31.98
C GLU A 95 -13.75 1.12 33.37
N LYS A 96 -14.91 1.72 33.71
CA LYS A 96 -15.62 1.48 34.98
C LYS A 96 -16.34 0.14 35.01
N GLU A 97 -16.82 -0.36 33.87
CA GLU A 97 -17.47 -1.67 33.79
C GLU A 97 -16.46 -2.81 33.98
N TYR A 98 -15.17 -2.55 33.70
CA TYR A 98 -14.10 -3.54 33.79
C TYR A 98 -12.96 -3.10 34.73
N PRO A 99 -13.10 -3.28 36.06
CA PRO A 99 -12.08 -2.91 37.05
C PRO A 99 -10.71 -3.55 36.80
N TYR A 100 -10.66 -4.69 36.10
CA TYR A 100 -9.41 -5.36 35.72
C TYR A 100 -8.47 -4.43 34.95
N LEU A 101 -9.00 -3.57 34.07
CA LEU A 101 -8.20 -2.62 33.29
C LEU A 101 -7.48 -1.59 34.16
N GLN A 102 -8.03 -1.28 35.34
CA GLN A 102 -7.43 -0.35 36.30
C GLN A 102 -6.30 -0.97 37.14
N THR A 103 -6.20 -2.30 37.16
CA THR A 103 -5.13 -3.00 37.87
C THR A 103 -3.78 -2.75 37.18
N GLU A 104 -2.68 -2.77 37.94
CA GLU A 104 -1.35 -2.61 37.35
C GLU A 104 -1.01 -3.69 36.32
N LYS A 105 -1.49 -4.92 36.55
CA LYS A 105 -1.38 -6.01 35.58
C LYS A 105 -2.17 -5.73 34.30
N GLY A 106 -3.42 -5.29 34.43
CA GLY A 106 -4.27 -4.93 33.28
C GLY A 106 -3.66 -3.80 32.45
N LYS A 107 -3.21 -2.72 33.09
CA LYS A 107 -2.51 -1.60 32.42
C LYS A 107 -1.26 -2.07 31.68
N LEU A 108 -0.47 -2.97 32.28
CA LEU A 108 0.74 -3.49 31.65
C LEU A 108 0.40 -4.35 30.43
N GLN A 109 -0.61 -5.23 30.54
CA GLN A 109 -1.09 -6.04 29.43
C GLN A 109 -1.63 -5.19 28.28
N VAL A 110 -2.41 -4.15 28.57
CA VAL A 110 -2.91 -3.22 27.55
C VAL A 110 -1.77 -2.51 26.84
N LYS A 111 -0.78 -1.99 27.58
CA LYS A 111 0.41 -1.37 26.97
C LYS A 111 1.17 -2.32 26.06
N GLU A 112 1.34 -3.57 26.49
CA GLU A 112 2.02 -4.58 25.69
C GLU A 112 1.20 -4.94 24.44
N LYS A 113 -0.12 -5.02 24.58
CA LYS A 113 -1.01 -5.29 23.46
C LYS A 113 -1.04 -4.17 22.44
N ILE A 114 -1.06 -2.91 22.88
CA ILE A 114 -0.94 -1.74 22.01
C ILE A 114 0.33 -1.84 21.16
N LYS A 115 1.48 -2.18 21.76
CA LYS A 115 2.73 -2.36 21.01
C LYS A 115 2.58 -3.46 19.96
N GLN A 116 2.03 -4.61 20.34
CA GLN A 116 1.82 -5.75 19.42
C GLN A 116 0.99 -5.34 18.21
N ILE A 117 -0.17 -4.71 18.43
CA ILE A 117 -1.05 -4.24 17.36
C ILE A 117 -0.32 -3.24 16.46
N LEU A 118 0.38 -2.25 17.03
CA LEU A 118 1.13 -1.26 16.24
C LEU A 118 2.25 -1.91 15.41
N PHE A 119 2.97 -2.89 15.96
CA PHE A 119 3.98 -3.65 15.22
C PHE A 119 3.36 -4.44 14.06
N GLU A 120 2.24 -5.12 14.31
CA GLU A 120 1.54 -5.89 13.28
C GLU A 120 0.99 -4.99 12.16
N MET A 121 0.43 -3.83 12.52
CA MET A 121 -0.03 -2.82 11.56
C MET A 121 1.11 -2.34 10.66
N GLU A 122 2.26 -2.00 11.24
CA GLU A 122 3.42 -1.54 10.47
C GLU A 122 4.00 -2.65 9.60
N LEU A 123 4.10 -3.88 10.12
CA LEU A 123 4.51 -5.05 9.34
C LEU A 123 3.57 -5.31 8.16
N ARG A 124 2.25 -5.17 8.38
CA ARG A 124 1.24 -5.32 7.34
C ARG A 124 1.42 -4.25 6.26
N LYS A 125 1.57 -2.98 6.65
CA LYS A 125 1.84 -1.88 5.73
C LYS A 125 3.10 -2.12 4.90
N ARG A 126 4.19 -2.56 5.54
CA ARG A 126 5.45 -2.87 4.84
C ARG A 126 5.32 -4.01 3.84
N ARG A 127 4.55 -5.05 4.19
CA ARG A 127 4.26 -6.18 3.27
C ARG A 127 3.40 -5.74 2.09
N GLN A 128 2.38 -4.91 2.33
CA GLN A 128 1.51 -4.37 1.28
C GLN A 128 2.32 -3.51 0.30
N LEU A 129 3.12 -2.58 0.82
CA LEU A 129 3.97 -1.72 -0.01
C LEU A 129 4.95 -2.55 -0.86
N LYS A 130 5.59 -3.56 -0.26
CA LYS A 130 6.50 -4.45 -1.01
C LYS A 130 5.77 -5.17 -2.14
N LYS A 131 4.56 -5.67 -1.88
CA LYS A 131 3.73 -6.38 -2.87
C LYS A 131 3.30 -5.44 -4.01
N GLU A 132 2.94 -4.20 -3.71
CA GLU A 132 2.57 -3.20 -4.71
C GLU A 132 3.76 -2.86 -5.62
N MET A 133 4.94 -2.61 -5.05
CA MET A 133 6.17 -2.35 -5.82
C MET A 133 6.53 -3.52 -6.75
N GLU A 134 6.35 -4.76 -6.28
CA GLU A 134 6.59 -5.95 -7.09
C GLU A 134 5.56 -6.08 -8.23
N ALA A 135 4.29 -5.78 -7.95
CA ALA A 135 3.23 -5.79 -8.95
C ALA A 135 3.45 -4.73 -10.03
N GLU A 136 3.80 -3.49 -9.63
CA GLU A 136 4.15 -2.40 -10.55
C GLU A 136 5.37 -2.78 -11.41
N GLY A 137 6.39 -3.38 -10.80
CA GLY A 137 7.57 -3.88 -11.52
C GLY A 137 7.27 -5.03 -12.49
N ALA A 138 6.32 -5.92 -12.15
CA ALA A 138 5.86 -6.98 -13.05
C ALA A 138 5.04 -6.41 -14.21
N GLU A 139 4.16 -5.44 -13.94
CA GLU A 139 3.35 -4.76 -14.95
C GLU A 139 4.24 -3.99 -15.93
N LYS A 140 5.24 -3.26 -15.44
CA LYS A 140 6.20 -2.54 -16.29
C LYS A 140 6.98 -3.48 -17.21
N ARG A 141 7.46 -4.62 -16.70
CA ARG A 141 8.15 -5.65 -17.51
C ARG A 141 7.24 -6.22 -18.59
N LYS A 142 5.99 -6.53 -18.24
CA LYS A 142 4.99 -7.04 -19.19
C LYS A 142 4.63 -6.01 -20.27
N ALA A 143 4.54 -4.73 -19.89
CA ALA A 143 4.28 -3.64 -20.82
C ALA A 143 5.45 -3.44 -21.80
N GLU A 144 6.68 -3.52 -21.31
CA GLU A 144 7.89 -3.42 -22.14
C GLU A 144 8.01 -4.60 -23.11
N GLU A 145 7.79 -5.84 -22.65
CA GLU A 145 7.78 -7.04 -23.49
C GLU A 145 6.70 -6.94 -24.59
N ALA A 146 5.47 -6.54 -24.22
CA ALA A 146 4.41 -6.35 -25.19
C ALA A 146 4.73 -5.25 -26.22
N ALA A 147 5.42 -4.18 -25.81
CA ALA A 147 5.87 -3.14 -26.72
C ALA A 147 6.97 -3.64 -27.68
N GLN A 148 7.92 -4.44 -27.18
CA GLN A 148 8.94 -5.07 -28.02
C GLN A 148 8.33 -6.06 -29.00
N ASP A 149 7.37 -6.89 -28.58
CA ASP A 149 6.68 -7.83 -29.46
C ASP A 149 5.87 -7.12 -30.53
N ARG A 150 5.21 -6.01 -30.19
CA ARG A 150 4.54 -5.14 -31.19
C ARG A 150 5.55 -4.58 -32.18
N LYS A 151 6.71 -4.12 -31.71
CA LYS A 151 7.77 -3.60 -32.56
C LYS A 151 8.34 -4.69 -33.49
N ARG A 152 8.61 -5.88 -32.97
CA ARG A 152 9.07 -7.04 -33.76
C ARG A 152 8.06 -7.42 -34.84
N LYS A 153 6.78 -7.56 -34.47
CA LYS A 153 5.70 -7.85 -35.43
C LYS A 153 5.57 -6.78 -36.50
N ALA A 154 5.69 -5.50 -36.13
CA ALA A 154 5.66 -4.40 -37.09
C ALA A 154 6.86 -4.43 -38.05
N GLU A 155 8.06 -4.72 -37.54
CA GLU A 155 9.28 -4.87 -38.35
C GLU A 155 9.19 -6.09 -39.29
N ASP A 156 8.67 -7.22 -38.81
CA ASP A 156 8.47 -8.43 -39.61
C ASP A 156 7.43 -8.20 -40.71
N GLN A 157 6.32 -7.51 -40.40
CA GLN A 157 5.32 -7.11 -41.40
C GLN A 157 5.93 -6.18 -42.44
N LYS A 158 6.77 -5.22 -42.01
CA LYS A 158 7.45 -4.31 -42.93
C LYS A 158 8.38 -5.08 -43.87
N LYS A 159 9.22 -5.98 -43.35
CA LYS A 159 10.10 -6.85 -44.16
C LYS A 159 9.30 -7.76 -45.10
N TRP A 160 8.15 -8.25 -44.66
CA TRP A 160 7.24 -9.03 -45.52
C TRP A 160 6.73 -8.19 -46.70
N GLU A 161 6.24 -6.97 -46.46
CA GLU A 161 5.81 -6.08 -47.53
C GLU A 161 6.97 -5.65 -48.44
N GLU A 162 8.15 -5.35 -47.90
CA GLU A 162 9.33 -5.00 -48.71
C GLU A 162 9.76 -6.16 -49.63
N SER A 163 9.72 -7.40 -49.14
CA SER A 163 10.02 -8.60 -49.95
C SER A 163 8.88 -9.01 -50.89
N ARG A 164 7.73 -8.32 -50.86
CA ARG A 164 6.53 -8.67 -51.64
C ARG A 164 6.82 -8.71 -53.14
N ASP A 165 7.44 -7.67 -53.69
CA ASP A 165 7.68 -7.60 -55.13
C ASP A 165 8.63 -8.69 -55.60
N THR A 166 9.68 -8.98 -54.83
CA THR A 166 10.59 -10.11 -55.11
C THR A 166 9.85 -11.45 -55.06
N ARG A 167 8.99 -11.67 -54.06
CA ARG A 167 8.18 -12.90 -53.93
C ARG A 167 7.16 -13.03 -55.05
N VAL A 168 6.45 -11.96 -55.40
CA VAL A 168 5.48 -11.91 -56.50
C VAL A 168 6.18 -12.15 -57.84
N ASN A 169 7.34 -11.54 -58.09
CA ASN A 169 8.11 -11.76 -59.31
C ASN A 169 8.61 -13.21 -59.39
N SER A 170 9.14 -13.77 -58.29
CA SER A 170 9.53 -15.19 -58.23
C SER A 170 8.35 -16.13 -58.50
N TRP A 171 7.16 -15.82 -57.99
CA TRP A 171 5.95 -16.60 -58.26
C TRP A 171 5.50 -16.49 -59.72
N ARG A 172 5.50 -15.28 -60.28
CA ARG A 172 5.22 -15.05 -61.70
C ARG A 172 6.18 -15.82 -62.60
N ASP A 173 7.46 -15.86 -62.26
CA ASP A 173 8.48 -16.61 -63.00
C ASP A 173 8.31 -18.11 -62.86
N PHE A 174 7.92 -18.61 -61.68
CA PHE A 174 7.57 -20.02 -61.48
C PHE A 174 6.36 -20.41 -62.34
N GLN A 175 5.30 -19.61 -62.37
CA GLN A 175 4.12 -19.84 -63.21
C GLN A 175 4.47 -19.80 -64.70
N LYS A 176 5.32 -18.85 -65.14
CA LYS A 176 5.84 -18.79 -66.52
C LYS A 176 6.72 -20.00 -66.86
N LYS A 177 7.46 -20.56 -65.90
CA LYS A 177 8.28 -21.78 -66.08
C LYS A 177 7.46 -23.08 -65.98
N GLY A 178 6.25 -23.04 -65.42
CA GLY A 178 5.32 -24.17 -65.30
C GLY A 178 4.85 -24.80 -66.63
N GLY A 179 5.28 -24.27 -67.78
CA GLY A 179 5.02 -24.84 -69.10
C GLY A 179 6.22 -25.48 -69.82
N LYS A 180 7.44 -25.47 -69.26
CA LYS A 180 8.61 -26.09 -69.92
C LYS A 180 9.01 -27.39 -69.22
N LYS A 181 8.68 -28.53 -69.85
CA LYS A 181 9.18 -29.87 -69.50
C LYS A 181 10.68 -29.81 -69.23
N VAL A 182 11.11 -30.20 -68.03
CA VAL A 182 12.53 -30.44 -67.74
C VAL A 182 13.02 -31.52 -68.70
N LYS A 183 13.85 -31.14 -69.69
CA LYS A 183 14.52 -32.09 -70.57
C LYS A 183 15.49 -32.89 -69.69
N LYS A 184 15.14 -34.15 -69.43
CA LYS A 184 15.97 -35.12 -68.70
C LYS A 184 17.32 -35.20 -69.42
N LEU A 185 18.38 -34.68 -68.81
CA LEU A 185 19.74 -34.84 -69.33
C LEU A 185 20.07 -36.33 -69.21
N ARG A 186 20.01 -37.07 -70.32
CA ARG A 186 20.53 -38.44 -70.37
C ARG A 186 22.04 -38.34 -70.22
N LYS A 187 22.55 -38.85 -69.10
CA LYS A 187 23.96 -39.18 -68.91
C LYS A 187 24.29 -40.27 -69.93
N SER A 188 24.90 -39.91 -71.07
CA SER A 188 25.59 -40.91 -71.91
C SER A 188 27.01 -41.00 -71.36
N GLY A 189 27.34 -42.18 -70.82
CA GLY A 189 28.69 -42.46 -70.39
C GLY A 189 29.67 -42.43 -71.57
N MET A 190 30.83 -41.84 -71.32
CA MET A 190 32.13 -42.38 -71.66
C MET A 190 33.16 -41.70 -70.75
#